data_AF-A0A950U284-F1
#
_entry.id   AF-A0A950U284-F1
#
_cell.length_a   1.000
_cell.length_b   1.000
_cell.length_c   1.000
_cell.angle_alpha   90.00
_cell.angle_beta   90.00
_cell.angle_gamma   90.00
#
_symmetry.space_group_name_H-M   'P 1'
#
loop_
_entity.id
_entity.type
_entity.pdbx_description
1 polymer ?
#
loop_
_entity_poly.entity_id
_entity_poly.type
_entity_poly.pdbx_seq_one_letter_code
_entity_poly.pdbx_strand_id
1 'polypeptide(L)'
;MSRRSEDATAVEMTPLRAGRLAALLYLVCGPMVAVGTVALPRLKAENRPWLFLLALVAVASGTVIWFIPWQRFGRRSTLWLLPPTFAIIAGFDGLAGRQSYAYGVFFFVSFAWIGLTHRPGTALRFVPLAVFAYVVPLVLEYQPGTALVTITYVAPCWALVGETVAFVSDRLMRSQDLLRERVAGQQALFVNSPHPLFVHDLATGRFLAVNEA
;
A
#
# COMPACT_ATOMS: atom_id res chain seq x y z
N MET A 1 -2.04 17.54 -31.53
CA MET A 1 -1.15 16.37 -31.45
C MET A 1 -0.27 16.40 -30.18
N SER A 2 -0.83 16.76 -29.00
CA SER A 2 -0.05 16.94 -27.75
C SER A 2 -0.62 16.21 -26.53
N ARG A 3 -1.58 15.29 -26.71
CA ARG A 3 -2.24 14.56 -25.61
C ARG A 3 -1.64 13.19 -25.28
N ARG A 4 -0.62 12.75 -26.02
CA ARG A 4 -0.03 11.40 -25.89
C ARG A 4 1.28 11.34 -25.09
N SER A 5 1.83 12.49 -24.71
CA SER A 5 3.04 12.59 -23.88
C SER A 5 2.75 12.64 -22.38
N GLU A 6 1.49 12.83 -21.96
CA GLU A 6 1.11 12.81 -20.53
C GLU A 6 0.84 11.38 -20.00
N ASP A 7 0.49 10.44 -20.88
CA ASP A 7 0.30 9.02 -20.52
C ASP A 7 1.62 8.27 -20.28
N ALA A 8 2.76 8.88 -20.61
CA ALA A 8 4.09 8.37 -20.31
C ALA A 8 4.58 8.75 -18.90
N THR A 9 3.71 9.32 -18.05
CA THR A 9 3.98 9.47 -16.62
C THR A 9 3.85 8.13 -15.93
N ALA A 10 4.93 7.36 -16.09
CA ALA A 10 5.35 6.21 -15.32
C ALA A 10 4.35 5.72 -14.27
N VAL A 11 4.02 4.42 -14.31
CA VAL A 11 3.60 3.67 -13.12
C VAL A 11 4.81 3.55 -12.15
N GLU A 12 5.56 4.62 -11.96
CA GLU A 12 6.30 4.82 -10.73
C GLU A 12 5.25 5.10 -9.65
N MET A 13 5.32 4.33 -8.58
CA MET A 13 4.61 4.64 -7.36
C MET A 13 5.26 5.86 -6.72
N THR A 14 4.89 7.03 -7.23
CA THR A 14 5.28 8.31 -6.66
C THR A 14 4.78 8.41 -5.21
N PRO A 15 5.49 9.14 -4.34
CA PRO A 15 5.08 9.31 -2.94
C PRO A 15 3.65 9.85 -2.81
N LEU A 16 3.19 10.61 -3.81
CA LEU A 16 1.80 11.05 -3.93
C LEU A 16 0.79 9.91 -4.09
N ARG A 17 1.05 8.94 -4.99
CA ARG A 17 0.16 7.79 -5.18
C ARG A 17 0.15 6.88 -3.95
N ALA A 18 1.30 6.69 -3.32
CA ALA A 18 1.42 5.93 -2.08
C ALA A 18 0.61 6.56 -0.93
N GLY A 19 0.71 7.89 -0.75
CA GLY A 19 -0.06 8.64 0.25
C GLY A 19 -1.56 8.64 -0.02
N ARG A 20 -1.99 8.80 -1.28
CA ARG A 20 -3.41 8.69 -1.66
C ARG A 20 -3.98 7.30 -1.43
N LEU A 21 -3.21 6.25 -1.72
CA LEU A 21 -3.60 4.88 -1.43
C LEU A 21 -3.79 4.67 0.08
N ALA A 22 -2.87 5.18 0.90
CA ALA A 22 -3.00 5.13 2.36
C ALA A 22 -4.28 5.83 2.83
N ALA A 23 -4.53 7.05 2.35
CA ALA A 23 -5.74 7.80 2.67
C ALA A 23 -7.02 7.04 2.27
N LEU A 24 -7.03 6.40 1.09
CA LEU A 24 -8.17 5.63 0.62
C LEU A 24 -8.41 4.38 1.50
N LEU A 25 -7.34 3.70 1.93
CA LEU A 25 -7.44 2.60 2.88
C LEU A 25 -8.05 3.06 4.22
N TYR A 26 -7.61 4.21 4.75
CA TYR A 26 -8.19 4.79 5.96
C TYR A 26 -9.67 5.16 5.79
N LEU A 27 -10.02 5.77 4.66
CA LEU A 27 -11.39 6.17 4.33
C LEU A 27 -12.32 4.98 4.08
N VAL A 28 -11.82 3.80 3.72
CA VAL A 28 -12.62 2.59 3.55
C VAL A 28 -12.69 1.79 4.85
N CYS A 29 -11.56 1.59 5.53
CA CYS A 29 -11.50 0.82 6.78
C CYS A 29 -12.27 1.50 7.93
N GLY A 30 -12.22 2.83 8.06
CA GLY A 30 -12.92 3.56 9.11
C GLY A 30 -14.45 3.35 9.09
N PRO A 31 -15.13 3.60 7.95
CA PRO A 31 -16.55 3.31 7.80
C PRO A 31 -16.88 1.83 7.89
N MET A 32 -16.01 0.93 7.42
CA MET A 32 -16.20 -0.51 7.56
C MET A 32 -16.28 -0.93 9.04
N VAL A 33 -15.44 -0.33 9.89
CA VAL A 33 -15.52 -0.49 11.35
C VAL A 33 -16.85 0.04 11.90
N ALA A 34 -17.26 1.25 11.50
CA ALA A 34 -18.53 1.84 11.95
C ALA A 34 -19.74 0.97 11.56
N VAL A 35 -19.79 0.47 10.31
CA VAL A 35 -20.84 -0.43 9.84
C VAL A 35 -20.80 -1.75 10.62
N GLY A 36 -19.63 -2.33 10.84
CA GLY A 36 -19.47 -3.55 11.64
C GLY A 36 -20.02 -3.40 13.07
N THR A 37 -19.81 -2.24 13.70
CA THR A 37 -20.30 -1.96 15.06
C THR A 37 -21.83 -1.84 15.15
N VAL A 38 -22.49 -1.41 14.07
CA VAL A 38 -23.95 -1.29 13.99
C VAL A 38 -24.59 -2.61 13.57
N ALA A 39 -23.99 -3.30 12.59
CA ALA A 39 -24.58 -4.45 11.93
C ALA A 39 -24.39 -5.78 12.67
N LEU A 40 -23.37 -5.92 13.55
CA LEU A 40 -23.14 -7.15 14.31
C LEU A 40 -23.56 -7.00 15.78
N PRO A 41 -24.70 -7.58 16.21
CA PRO A 41 -25.17 -7.52 17.60
C PRO A 41 -24.26 -8.24 18.60
N ARG A 42 -23.40 -9.16 18.13
CA ARG A 42 -22.38 -9.85 18.94
C ARG A 42 -21.20 -8.95 19.30
N LEU A 43 -20.97 -7.90 18.51
CA LEU A 43 -20.10 -6.77 18.86
C LEU A 43 -20.89 -5.71 19.63
N LYS A 44 -21.79 -6.13 20.55
CA LYS A 44 -22.28 -5.27 21.64
C LYS A 44 -21.09 -4.95 22.54
N ALA A 45 -20.16 -4.17 22.00
CA ALA A 45 -19.14 -3.52 22.77
C ALA A 45 -19.86 -2.67 23.79
N GLU A 46 -19.54 -2.88 25.05
CA GLU A 46 -19.94 -2.05 26.18
C GLU A 46 -19.68 -0.55 25.89
N ASN A 47 -18.74 -0.27 24.98
CA ASN A 47 -18.25 1.05 24.60
C ASN A 47 -18.51 1.45 23.12
N ARG A 48 -19.71 1.19 22.59
CA ARG A 48 -20.16 1.69 21.26
C ARG A 48 -19.71 3.13 20.90
N PRO A 49 -19.86 4.16 21.78
CA PRO A 49 -19.43 5.52 21.44
C PRO A 49 -17.93 5.63 21.16
N TRP A 50 -17.09 4.83 21.82
CA TRP A 50 -15.64 4.84 21.57
C TRP A 50 -15.24 4.23 20.24
N LEU A 51 -15.99 3.25 19.75
CA LEU A 51 -15.73 2.69 18.42
C LEU A 51 -16.11 3.67 17.31
N PHE A 52 -17.21 4.41 17.49
CA PHE A 52 -17.55 5.50 16.59
C PHE A 52 -16.50 6.61 16.61
N LEU A 53 -15.98 6.97 17.78
CA LEU A 53 -14.91 7.96 17.88
C LEU A 53 -13.61 7.48 17.22
N LEU A 54 -13.25 6.20 17.39
CA LEU A 54 -12.09 5.63 16.71
C LEU A 54 -12.27 5.60 15.19
N ALA A 55 -13.46 5.24 14.70
CA ALA A 55 -13.80 5.31 13.29
C ALA A 55 -13.70 6.75 12.76
N LEU A 56 -14.17 7.73 13.53
CA LEU A 56 -14.04 9.15 13.21
C LEU A 56 -12.57 9.58 13.16
N VAL A 57 -11.73 9.13 14.10
CA VAL A 57 -10.29 9.38 14.11
C VAL A 57 -9.61 8.73 12.89
N ALA A 58 -10.02 7.53 12.50
CA ALA A 58 -9.53 6.88 11.28
C ALA A 58 -9.91 7.67 10.02
N VAL A 59 -11.15 8.14 9.90
CA VAL A 59 -11.60 8.96 8.77
C VAL A 59 -10.91 10.32 8.75
N ALA A 60 -10.77 10.96 9.92
CA ALA A 60 -10.09 12.23 10.06
C ALA A 60 -8.61 12.12 9.71
N SER A 61 -7.91 11.08 10.20
CA SER A 61 -6.52 10.80 9.83
C SER A 61 -6.38 10.51 8.33
N GLY A 62 -7.27 9.72 7.73
CA GLY A 62 -7.31 9.53 6.27
C GLY A 62 -7.46 10.83 5.49
N THR A 63 -8.30 11.74 5.98
CA THR A 63 -8.52 13.06 5.38
C THR A 63 -7.29 13.96 5.52
N VAL A 64 -6.66 13.99 6.70
CA VAL A 64 -5.41 14.73 6.91
C VAL A 64 -4.29 14.18 6.01
N ILE A 65 -4.16 12.86 5.91
CA ILE A 65 -3.21 12.18 5.01
C ILE A 65 -3.47 12.58 3.55
N TRP A 66 -4.73 12.75 3.15
CA TRP A 66 -5.08 13.19 1.79
C TRP A 66 -4.57 14.61 1.47
N PHE A 67 -4.64 15.53 2.44
CA PHE A 67 -4.21 16.92 2.26
C PHE A 67 -2.70 17.13 2.42
N ILE A 68 -1.96 16.15 2.93
CA ILE A 68 -0.50 16.26 3.04
C ILE A 68 0.11 16.30 1.63
N PRO A 69 0.92 17.31 1.28
CA PRO A 69 1.58 17.39 -0.01
C PRO A 69 2.76 16.40 -0.04
N TRP A 70 2.47 15.14 -0.33
CA TRP A 70 3.46 14.05 -0.41
C TRP A 70 4.55 14.27 -1.47
N GLN A 71 4.38 15.24 -2.38
CA GLN A 71 5.39 15.58 -3.38
C GLN A 71 6.64 16.25 -2.78
N ARG A 72 6.51 16.94 -1.64
CA ARG A 72 7.67 17.56 -0.95
C ARG A 72 8.42 16.60 -0.03
N PHE A 73 7.92 15.38 0.17
CA PHE A 73 8.48 14.43 1.12
C PHE A 73 9.02 13.19 0.42
N GLY A 74 10.25 12.78 0.79
CA GLY A 74 10.89 11.59 0.22
C GLY A 74 10.18 10.29 0.61
N ARG A 75 10.46 9.20 -0.13
CA ARG A 75 9.81 7.88 0.01
C ARG A 75 9.89 7.25 1.42
N ARG A 76 10.79 7.71 2.30
CA ARG A 76 10.87 7.26 3.70
C ARG A 76 9.87 7.96 4.63
N SER A 77 9.35 9.13 4.25
CA SER A 77 8.44 9.92 5.08
C SER A 77 7.10 9.21 5.29
N THR A 78 6.64 8.43 4.30
CA THR A 78 5.40 7.67 4.41
C THR A 78 5.47 6.54 5.45
N LEU A 79 6.68 6.11 5.86
CA LEU A 79 6.85 5.12 6.93
C LEU A 79 6.50 5.68 8.31
N TRP A 80 6.52 7.00 8.50
CA TRP A 80 6.10 7.64 9.76
C TRP A 80 4.59 7.55 10.03
N LEU A 81 3.81 7.09 9.04
CA LEU A 81 2.38 6.84 9.20
C LEU A 81 2.13 5.50 9.88
N LEU A 82 3.04 4.54 9.78
CA LEU A 82 2.87 3.19 10.34
C LEU A 82 2.71 3.19 11.87
N PRO A 83 3.56 3.89 12.66
CA PRO A 83 3.37 3.93 14.11
C PRO A 83 1.98 4.42 14.55
N PRO A 84 1.45 5.56 14.06
CA PRO A 84 0.10 5.96 14.42
C PRO A 84 -0.98 5.01 13.87
N THR A 85 -0.79 4.40 12.69
CA THR A 85 -1.71 3.35 12.20
C THR A 85 -1.79 2.18 13.16
N PHE A 86 -0.65 1.64 13.59
CA PHE A 86 -0.60 0.53 14.52
C PHE A 86 -1.14 0.89 15.91
N ALA A 87 -0.92 2.12 16.37
CA ALA A 87 -1.52 2.61 17.61
C ALA A 87 -3.05 2.67 17.54
N ILE A 88 -3.61 3.14 16.42
CA ILE A 88 -5.07 3.15 16.19
C ILE A 88 -5.63 1.73 16.14
N ILE A 89 -4.95 0.80 15.45
CA ILE A 89 -5.36 -0.60 15.35
C ILE A 89 -5.30 -1.28 16.73
N ALA A 90 -4.24 -1.07 17.51
CA ALA A 90 -4.13 -1.61 18.86
C ALA A 90 -5.20 -1.01 19.80
N GLY A 91 -5.50 0.28 19.64
CA GLY A 91 -6.58 0.95 20.38
C GLY A 91 -7.97 0.41 20.06
N PHE A 92 -8.18 -0.15 18.86
CA PHE A 92 -9.46 -0.78 18.51
C PHE A 92 -9.78 -1.96 19.42
N ASP A 93 -8.81 -2.82 19.74
CA ASP A 93 -9.03 -4.01 20.57
C ASP A 93 -9.52 -3.63 21.98
N GLY A 94 -8.80 -2.72 22.65
CA GLY A 94 -9.16 -2.25 23.99
C GLY A 94 -10.51 -1.52 24.06
N LEU A 95 -10.97 -0.93 22.96
CA LEU A 95 -12.26 -0.22 22.89
C LEU A 95 -13.41 -1.08 22.37
N ALA A 96 -13.14 -2.10 21.53
CA ALA A 96 -14.13 -2.93 20.85
C ALA A 96 -14.72 -4.04 21.74
N GLY A 97 -14.13 -4.27 22.90
CA GLY A 97 -14.48 -5.38 23.76
C GLY A 97 -13.58 -6.59 23.52
N ARG A 98 -13.18 -7.19 24.63
CA ARG A 98 -11.96 -7.99 24.93
C ARG A 98 -11.81 -9.34 24.21
N GLN A 99 -12.36 -9.51 23.00
CA GLN A 99 -12.33 -10.80 22.27
C GLN A 99 -12.34 -10.66 20.74
N SER A 100 -12.09 -9.47 20.19
CA SER A 100 -12.28 -9.23 18.76
C SER A 100 -11.02 -9.51 17.95
N TYR A 101 -10.72 -10.78 17.63
CA TYR A 101 -9.60 -11.19 16.76
C TYR A 101 -9.59 -10.55 15.36
N ALA A 102 -10.66 -9.85 14.98
CA ALA A 102 -10.83 -9.21 13.68
C ALA A 102 -9.80 -8.11 13.39
N TYR A 103 -9.17 -7.51 14.40
CA TYR A 103 -8.23 -6.41 14.17
C TYR A 103 -6.92 -6.86 13.51
N GLY A 104 -6.60 -8.16 13.56
CA GLY A 104 -5.49 -8.76 12.82
C GLY A 104 -5.57 -8.53 11.30
N VAL A 105 -6.78 -8.35 10.75
CA VAL A 105 -7.00 -8.07 9.33
C VAL A 105 -6.47 -6.68 8.94
N PHE A 106 -6.53 -5.69 9.83
CA PHE A 106 -6.00 -4.35 9.53
C PHE A 106 -4.47 -4.33 9.44
N PHE A 107 -3.80 -5.24 10.15
CA PHE A 107 -2.35 -5.46 9.96
C PHE A 107 -2.07 -6.06 8.58
N PHE A 108 -2.86 -7.01 8.07
CA PHE A 108 -2.70 -7.50 6.68
C PHE A 108 -2.80 -6.36 5.66
N VAL A 109 -3.80 -5.50 5.79
CA VAL A 109 -3.97 -4.34 4.90
C VAL A 109 -2.76 -3.40 4.97
N SER A 110 -2.24 -3.16 6.18
CA SER A 110 -1.05 -2.32 6.39
C SER A 110 0.20 -2.93 5.75
N PHE A 111 0.41 -4.24 5.90
CA PHE A 111 1.55 -4.94 5.30
C PHE A 111 1.45 -5.04 3.78
N ALA A 112 0.25 -5.25 3.24
CA ALA A 112 0.02 -5.20 1.80
C ALA A 112 0.33 -3.81 1.23
N TRP A 113 -0.07 -2.74 1.93
CA TRP A 113 0.27 -1.37 1.56
C TRP A 113 1.79 -1.10 1.64
N ILE A 114 2.48 -1.59 2.67
CA ILE A 114 3.94 -1.49 2.77
C ILE A 114 4.60 -2.20 1.58
N GLY A 115 4.13 -3.40 1.27
CA GLY A 115 4.65 -4.20 0.16
C GLY A 115 4.49 -3.50 -1.17
N LEU A 116 3.33 -2.89 -1.41
CA LEU A 116 3.09 -2.16 -2.66
C LEU A 116 3.99 -0.93 -2.76
N THR A 117 4.15 -0.16 -1.69
CA THR A 117 4.75 1.18 -1.73
C THR A 117 6.27 1.22 -1.51
N HIS A 118 6.81 0.25 -0.77
CA HIS A 118 8.20 0.23 -0.35
C HIS A 118 8.99 -0.94 -0.96
N ARG A 119 10.32 -0.90 -0.80
CA ARG A 119 11.21 -1.93 -1.34
C ARG A 119 11.04 -3.26 -0.57
N PRO A 120 11.32 -4.40 -1.22
CA PRO A 120 11.37 -5.70 -0.52
C PRO A 120 12.30 -5.63 0.71
N GLY A 121 11.92 -6.32 1.77
CA GLY A 121 12.57 -6.31 3.08
C GLY A 121 12.09 -5.20 4.03
N THR A 122 11.34 -4.20 3.55
CA THR A 122 10.79 -3.14 4.43
C THR A 122 9.69 -3.71 5.33
N ALA A 123 8.82 -4.56 4.79
CA ALA A 123 7.79 -5.24 5.55
C ALA A 123 8.38 -6.02 6.72
N LEU A 124 9.44 -6.79 6.47
CA LEU A 124 10.12 -7.60 7.49
C LEU A 124 10.63 -6.79 8.69
N ARG A 125 11.11 -5.56 8.45
CA ARG A 125 11.58 -4.65 9.52
C ARG A 125 10.47 -4.13 10.41
N PHE A 126 9.24 -4.04 9.90
CA PHE A 126 8.08 -3.58 10.65
C PHE A 126 7.30 -4.70 11.33
N VAL A 127 7.62 -5.98 11.05
CA VAL A 127 7.10 -7.14 11.78
C VAL A 127 7.26 -7.01 13.29
N PRO A 128 8.45 -6.72 13.87
CA PRO A 128 8.58 -6.61 15.33
C PRO A 128 7.70 -5.50 15.92
N LEU A 129 7.52 -4.38 15.21
CA LEU A 129 6.66 -3.30 15.67
C LEU A 129 5.17 -3.69 15.62
N ALA A 130 4.74 -4.38 14.56
CA ALA A 130 3.38 -4.89 14.45
C ALA A 130 3.09 -5.98 15.49
N VAL A 131 4.06 -6.87 15.71
CA VAL A 131 4.03 -7.88 16.78
C VAL A 131 3.85 -7.22 18.14
N PHE A 132 4.62 -6.17 18.43
CA PHE A 132 4.48 -5.41 19.67
C PHE A 132 3.08 -4.78 19.80
N ALA A 133 2.61 -4.10 18.75
CA ALA A 133 1.28 -3.48 18.74
C ALA A 133 0.13 -4.51 18.88
N TYR A 134 0.32 -5.74 18.41
CA TYR A 134 -0.64 -6.84 18.55
C TYR A 134 -0.60 -7.48 19.94
N VAL A 135 0.59 -7.70 20.50
CA VAL A 135 0.75 -8.42 21.79
C VAL A 135 0.42 -7.55 23.00
N VAL A 136 0.76 -6.25 22.95
CA VAL A 136 0.52 -5.31 24.06
C VAL A 136 -0.92 -5.36 24.58
N PRO A 137 -1.97 -5.20 23.75
CA PRO A 137 -3.35 -5.26 24.24
C PRO A 137 -3.69 -6.65 24.82
N LEU A 138 -3.23 -7.75 24.21
CA LEU A 138 -3.50 -9.12 24.70
C LEU A 138 -2.84 -9.43 26.06
N VAL A 139 -1.63 -8.91 26.28
CA VAL A 139 -0.91 -9.11 27.55
C VAL A 139 -1.55 -8.29 28.68
N LEU A 140 -1.98 -7.05 28.38
CA LEU A 140 -2.73 -6.22 29.33
C LEU A 140 -4.07 -6.87 29.72
N GLU A 141 -4.60 -7.75 28.87
CA GLU A 141 -5.82 -8.51 29.13
C GLU A 141 -5.60 -9.88 29.80
N TYR A 142 -4.39 -10.17 30.29
CA TYR A 142 -4.03 -11.40 31.03
C TYR A 142 -4.23 -12.73 30.25
N GLN A 143 -4.19 -12.71 28.90
CA GLN A 143 -4.20 -13.92 28.07
C GLN A 143 -2.87 -14.17 27.32
N PRO A 144 -1.73 -14.30 28.01
CA PRO A 144 -0.41 -14.40 27.36
C PRO A 144 -0.27 -15.68 26.51
N GLY A 145 -0.90 -16.79 26.92
CA GLY A 145 -0.83 -18.07 26.21
C GLY A 145 -1.47 -18.02 24.82
N THR A 146 -2.68 -17.45 24.73
CA THR A 146 -3.39 -17.30 23.45
C THR A 146 -2.65 -16.34 22.51
N ALA A 147 -2.08 -15.26 23.06
CA ALA A 147 -1.31 -14.29 22.29
C ALA A 147 -0.10 -14.92 21.59
N LEU A 148 0.66 -15.74 22.31
CA LEU A 148 1.83 -16.46 21.80
C LEU A 148 1.45 -17.46 20.70
N VAL A 149 0.33 -18.17 20.86
CA VAL A 149 -0.12 -19.13 19.84
C VAL A 149 -0.59 -18.40 18.58
N THR A 150 -1.43 -17.36 18.71
CA THR A 150 -1.96 -16.65 17.54
C THR A 150 -0.85 -15.93 16.76
N ILE A 151 0.12 -15.31 17.45
CA ILE A 151 1.18 -14.58 16.78
C ILE A 151 2.13 -15.47 15.99
N THR A 152 2.31 -16.72 16.45
CA THR A 152 3.13 -17.72 15.77
C THR A 152 2.64 -17.98 14.34
N TYR A 153 1.33 -17.89 14.10
CA TYR A 153 0.77 -18.07 12.75
C TYR A 153 0.56 -16.76 12.02
N VAL A 154 0.10 -15.71 12.72
CA VAL A 154 -0.34 -14.48 12.07
C VAL A 154 0.84 -13.59 11.63
N ALA A 155 1.92 -13.50 12.42
CA ALA A 155 3.06 -12.66 12.07
C ALA A 155 3.79 -13.12 10.79
N PRO A 156 4.04 -14.43 10.58
CA PRO A 156 4.57 -14.92 9.31
C PRO A 156 3.65 -14.62 8.12
N CYS A 157 2.33 -14.74 8.28
CA CYS A 157 1.39 -14.42 7.22
C CYS A 157 1.44 -12.95 6.82
N TRP A 158 1.51 -12.01 7.78
CA TRP A 158 1.70 -10.59 7.47
C TRP A 158 2.99 -10.32 6.70
N ALA A 159 4.09 -10.92 7.16
CA ALA A 159 5.39 -10.79 6.52
C ALA A 159 5.37 -11.34 5.09
N LEU A 160 4.80 -12.53 4.88
CA LEU A 160 4.68 -13.16 3.56
C LEU A 160 3.84 -12.31 2.61
N VAL A 161 2.69 -11.79 3.04
CA VAL A 161 1.85 -10.94 2.20
C VAL A 161 2.58 -9.65 1.83
N GLY A 162 3.22 -8.99 2.80
CA GLY A 162 3.98 -7.77 2.52
C GLY A 162 5.14 -8.01 1.57
N GLU A 163 5.91 -9.08 1.78
CA GLU A 163 7.10 -9.37 0.98
C GLU A 163 6.76 -9.89 -0.42
N THR A 164 5.71 -10.71 -0.56
CA THR A 164 5.25 -11.19 -1.89
C THR A 164 4.74 -10.04 -2.74
N VAL A 165 3.95 -9.12 -2.17
CA VAL A 165 3.48 -7.92 -2.87
C VAL A 165 4.66 -7.02 -3.23
N ALA A 166 5.64 -6.84 -2.33
CA ALA A 166 6.85 -6.08 -2.62
C ALA A 166 7.68 -6.69 -3.76
N PHE A 167 7.85 -8.00 -3.73
CA PHE A 167 8.59 -8.73 -4.75
C PHE A 167 7.93 -8.60 -6.13
N VAL A 168 6.61 -8.79 -6.20
CA VAL A 168 5.86 -8.68 -7.47
C VAL A 168 5.91 -7.25 -7.99
N SER A 169 5.73 -6.26 -7.13
CA SER A 169 5.77 -4.84 -7.50
C SER A 169 7.15 -4.43 -8.02
N ASP A 170 8.22 -4.82 -7.32
CA ASP A 170 9.59 -4.54 -7.73
C ASP A 170 9.95 -5.24 -9.05
N ARG A 171 9.52 -6.50 -9.23
CA ARG A 171 9.71 -7.23 -10.49
C ARG A 171 8.99 -6.58 -11.66
N LEU A 172 7.77 -6.08 -11.44
CA LEU A 172 7.00 -5.40 -12.47
C LEU A 172 7.67 -4.07 -12.87
N MET A 173 8.10 -3.28 -11.89
CA MET A 173 8.82 -2.03 -12.15
C MET A 173 10.11 -2.26 -12.94
N ARG A 174 10.94 -3.24 -12.54
CA ARG A 174 12.16 -3.59 -13.29
C ARG A 174 11.86 -4.02 -14.73
N SER A 175 10.79 -4.79 -14.94
CA SER A 175 10.40 -5.20 -16.30
C SER A 175 9.99 -4.02 -17.16
N GLN A 176 9.30 -3.03 -16.58
CA GLN A 176 8.92 -1.82 -17.29
C GLN A 176 10.14 -0.96 -17.62
N ASP A 177 11.10 -0.84 -16.70
CA ASP A 177 12.31 -0.06 -16.91
C ASP A 177 13.17 -0.65 -18.03
N LEU A 178 13.32 -1.98 -18.07
CA LEU A 178 14.02 -2.67 -19.16
C LEU A 178 13.34 -2.47 -20.53
N LEU A 179 12.00 -2.47 -20.57
CA LEU A 179 11.26 -2.18 -21.81
C LEU A 179 11.46 -0.73 -22.26
N ARG A 180 11.51 0.22 -21.33
CA ARG A 180 11.77 1.63 -21.64
C ARG A 180 13.19 1.83 -22.18
N GLU A 181 14.20 1.23 -21.57
CA GLU A 181 15.57 1.26 -22.08
C GLU A 181 15.67 0.66 -23.48
N ARG A 182 14.98 -0.46 -23.74
CA ARG A 182 14.93 -1.09 -25.07
C ARG A 182 14.33 -0.15 -26.11
N VAL A 183 13.19 0.46 -25.82
CA VAL A 183 12.51 1.38 -26.73
C VAL A 183 13.37 2.63 -26.98
N ALA A 184 13.95 3.21 -25.93
CA ALA A 184 14.84 4.37 -26.07
C ALA A 184 16.09 4.04 -26.91
N GLY A 185 16.70 2.87 -26.69
CA GLY A 185 17.83 2.40 -27.48
C GLY A 185 17.47 2.15 -28.95
N GLN A 186 16.32 1.51 -29.22
CA GLN A 186 15.83 1.30 -30.58
C GLN A 186 15.54 2.62 -31.30
N GLN A 187 14.94 3.58 -30.60
CA GLN A 187 14.67 4.91 -31.16
C GLN A 187 15.97 5.66 -31.46
N ALA A 188 16.97 5.59 -30.59
CA ALA A 188 18.27 6.21 -30.82
C ALA A 188 19.00 5.59 -32.03
N LEU A 189 18.91 4.27 -32.21
CA LEU A 189 19.45 3.59 -33.39
C LEU A 189 18.70 3.97 -34.67
N PHE A 190 17.37 4.10 -34.60
CA PHE A 190 16.55 4.50 -35.73
C PHE A 190 16.89 5.91 -36.19
N VAL A 191 16.98 6.88 -35.27
CA VAL A 191 17.24 8.29 -35.59
C VAL A 191 18.68 8.53 -36.05
N ASN A 192 19.67 7.90 -35.41
CA ASN A 192 21.07 8.13 -35.74
C ASN A 192 21.60 7.22 -36.85
N SER A 193 20.73 6.44 -37.51
CA SER A 193 21.19 5.54 -38.57
C SER A 193 21.60 6.36 -39.80
N PRO A 194 22.82 6.17 -40.34
CA PRO A 194 23.24 6.79 -41.60
C PRO A 194 22.57 6.16 -42.83
N HIS A 195 21.72 5.15 -42.64
CA HIS A 195 20.95 4.51 -43.69
C HIS A 195 19.46 4.86 -43.54
N PRO A 196 18.74 5.07 -44.66
CA PRO A 196 17.31 5.35 -44.62
C PRO A 196 16.56 4.13 -44.08
N LEU A 197 16.03 4.27 -42.86
CA LEU A 197 15.17 3.29 -42.20
C LEU A 197 13.73 3.79 -42.22
N PHE A 198 12.80 2.87 -42.46
CA PHE A 198 11.37 3.15 -42.40
C PHE A 198 10.62 2.03 -41.69
N VAL A 199 9.70 2.43 -40.81
CA VAL A 199 8.79 1.53 -40.10
C VAL A 199 7.48 1.53 -40.87
N HIS A 200 6.97 0.35 -41.21
CA HIS A 200 5.67 0.19 -41.87
C HIS A 200 4.78 -0.77 -41.07
N ASP A 201 3.48 -0.59 -41.21
CA ASP A 201 2.49 -1.52 -40.69
C ASP A 201 2.44 -2.77 -41.58
N LEU A 202 2.64 -3.95 -40.97
CA LEU A 202 2.65 -5.24 -41.66
C LEU A 202 1.27 -5.62 -42.23
N ALA A 203 0.18 -5.12 -41.64
CA ALA A 203 -1.17 -5.46 -42.08
C ALA A 203 -1.66 -4.59 -43.24
N THR A 204 -1.25 -3.32 -43.28
CA THR A 204 -1.75 -2.33 -44.24
C THR A 204 -0.70 -1.86 -45.24
N GLY A 205 0.57 -2.20 -45.03
CA GLY A 205 1.71 -1.74 -45.85
C GLY A 205 2.00 -0.24 -45.71
N ARG A 206 1.33 0.46 -44.78
CA ARG A 206 1.44 1.91 -44.64
C ARG A 206 2.70 2.29 -43.87
N PHE A 207 3.42 3.29 -44.35
CA PHE A 207 4.56 3.88 -43.64
C PHE A 207 4.10 4.62 -42.37
N LEU A 208 4.72 4.27 -41.24
CA LEU A 208 4.45 4.81 -39.92
C LEU A 208 5.49 5.84 -39.50
N ALA A 209 6.76 5.63 -39.82
CA ALA A 209 7.86 6.55 -39.53
C ALA A 209 9.03 6.33 -40.50
N VAL A 210 9.75 7.38 -40.83
CA VAL A 210 10.95 7.35 -41.69
C VAL A 210 12.04 8.17 -40.99
N ASN A 211 13.27 7.67 -40.98
CA ASN A 211 14.42 8.41 -40.46
C ASN A 211 14.89 9.46 -41.47
N GLU A 212 15.40 10.59 -40.97
CA GLU A 212 16.13 11.58 -41.77
C GLU A 212 17.59 11.11 -41.92
N ALA A 213 17.85 10.32 -42.97
CA ALA A 213 19.19 9.86 -43.36
C ALA A 213 19.61 10.50 -44.69
#